data_AF-A0A3L7QKF4-F1
#
_entry.id   AF-A0A3L7QKF4-F1
#
_cell.length_a   1.000
_cell.length_b   1.000
_cell.length_c   1.000
_cell.angle_alpha   90.00
_cell.angle_beta   90.00
_cell.angle_gamma   90.00
#
_symmetry.space_group_name_H-M   'P 1'
#
loop_
_entity.id
_entity.type
_entity.pdbx_description
1 polymer ?
#
loop_
_entity_poly.entity_id
_entity_poly.type
_entity_poly.pdbx_seq_one_letter_code
_entity_poly.pdbx_strand_id
1 'polypeptide(L)'
;MSYKCDICEKRAGQGNTYTYRGKAKYLGGIGRKVTGKSKRLHSPNLQTLQCQVGGSVQRLTVCVQCIRSGKIQRPVKKRPFQIQAGMV
;
A
#
# COMPACT_ATOMS: atom_id res chain seq x y z
N MET A 1 -8.72 -9.26 -10.28
CA MET A 1 -8.41 -8.01 -9.56
C MET A 1 -6.98 -7.62 -9.87
N SER A 2 -6.75 -6.48 -10.54
CA SER A 2 -5.37 -6.02 -10.77
C SER A 2 -4.83 -5.48 -9.44
N TYR A 3 -3.65 -5.95 -9.00
CA TYR A 3 -2.94 -5.45 -7.81
C TYR A 3 -2.33 -4.06 -8.11
N LYS A 4 -3.20 -3.10 -8.45
CA LYS A 4 -2.89 -1.73 -8.85
C LYS A 4 -3.63 -0.76 -7.92
N CYS A 5 -2.98 0.35 -7.62
CA CYS A 5 -3.60 1.51 -7.00
C CYS A 5 -4.42 2.29 -8.04
N ASP A 6 -5.70 2.53 -7.80
CA ASP A 6 -6.58 3.21 -8.77
C ASP A 6 -6.22 4.70 -8.97
N ILE A 7 -5.56 5.32 -7.99
CA ILE A 7 -5.23 6.76 -7.99
C ILE A 7 -3.83 7.05 -8.50
N CYS A 8 -2.88 6.23 -8.06
CA CYS A 8 -1.46 6.45 -8.22
C CYS A 8 -0.79 5.42 -9.13
N GLU A 9 -1.57 4.47 -9.62
CA GLU A 9 -1.19 3.43 -10.55
C GLU A 9 -0.04 2.50 -10.12
N LYS A 10 0.38 2.56 -8.85
CA LYS A 10 1.41 1.70 -8.30
C LYS A 10 1.09 0.23 -8.50
N ARG A 11 2.07 -0.49 -9.04
CA ARG A 11 2.03 -1.94 -9.27
C ARG A 11 3.11 -2.63 -8.46
N ALA A 12 3.04 -3.96 -8.41
CA ALA A 12 4.12 -4.75 -7.84
C ALA A 12 5.41 -4.57 -8.66
N GLY A 13 6.50 -4.22 -7.98
CA GLY A 13 7.83 -4.19 -8.58
C GLY A 13 8.45 -5.59 -8.60
N GLN A 14 9.24 -5.90 -9.62
CA GLN A 14 10.02 -7.15 -9.64
C GLN A 14 11.34 -6.95 -8.89
N GLY A 15 11.73 -7.94 -8.10
CA GLY A 15 13.02 -7.95 -7.40
C GLY A 15 13.58 -9.36 -7.29
N ASN A 16 14.76 -9.47 -6.69
CA ASN A 16 15.39 -10.75 -6.41
C ASN A 16 15.60 -10.91 -4.90
N THR A 17 15.42 -12.12 -4.39
CA THR A 17 15.89 -12.53 -3.06
C THR A 17 17.25 -13.17 -3.22
N TYR A 18 18.22 -12.70 -2.46
CA TYR A 18 19.56 -13.26 -2.41
C TYR A 18 19.78 -13.96 -1.07
N THR A 19 20.29 -15.18 -1.11
CA THR A 19 20.78 -15.87 0.08
C THR A 19 22.29 -15.79 0.12
N TYR A 20 22.83 -15.37 1.26
CA TYR A 20 24.27 -15.19 1.48
C TYR A 20 24.77 -16.18 2.53
N ARG A 21 25.98 -16.71 2.35
CA ARG A 21 26.70 -17.50 3.35
C ARG A 21 28.04 -16.88 3.70
N GLY A 22 28.50 -17.12 4.92
CA GLY A 22 29.76 -16.58 5.45
C GLY A 22 29.62 -15.23 6.14
N LYS A 23 30.70 -14.80 6.79
CA LYS A 23 30.76 -13.52 7.51
C LYS A 23 31.21 -12.41 6.57
N ALA A 24 30.69 -11.20 6.74
CA ALA A 24 31.09 -10.07 5.88
C ALA A 24 32.54 -9.66 6.15
N LYS A 25 33.22 -9.12 5.13
CA LYS A 25 34.62 -8.65 5.26
C LYS A 25 34.80 -7.62 6.37
N TYR A 26 33.87 -6.67 6.48
CA TYR A 26 33.91 -5.64 7.52
C TYR A 26 33.76 -6.19 8.97
N LEU A 27 33.33 -7.45 9.14
CA LEU A 27 33.24 -8.13 10.43
C LEU A 27 34.45 -9.05 10.70
N GLY A 28 35.56 -8.87 9.97
CA GLY A 28 36.76 -9.69 10.06
C GLY A 28 36.63 -11.08 9.42
N GLY A 29 35.66 -11.28 8.52
CA GLY A 29 35.50 -12.51 7.75
C GLY A 29 36.19 -12.47 6.39
N ILE A 30 36.30 -13.64 5.73
CA ILE A 30 36.84 -13.74 4.36
C ILE A 30 35.88 -13.08 3.33
N GLY A 31 34.57 -13.12 3.60
CA GLY A 31 33.54 -12.50 2.77
C GLY A 31 32.25 -13.31 2.67
N ARG A 32 31.15 -12.64 2.30
CA ARG A 32 29.85 -13.27 2.03
C ARG A 32 29.80 -13.77 0.58
N LYS A 33 29.41 -15.04 0.37
CA LYS A 33 29.15 -15.62 -0.96
C LYS A 33 27.65 -15.71 -1.20
N VAL A 34 27.23 -15.44 -2.44
CA VAL A 34 25.83 -15.63 -2.86
C VAL A 34 25.61 -17.11 -3.18
N THR A 35 24.67 -17.75 -2.48
CA THR A 35 24.34 -19.16 -2.68
C THR A 35 23.08 -19.38 -3.49
N GLY A 36 22.20 -18.39 -3.57
CA GLY A 36 20.95 -18.50 -4.29
C GLY A 36 20.42 -17.14 -4.70
N LYS A 37 19.78 -17.14 -5.86
CA LYS A 37 19.07 -15.99 -6.42
C LYS A 37 17.71 -16.46 -6.92
N SER A 38 16.65 -16.02 -6.28
CA SER A 38 15.27 -16.30 -6.70
C SER A 38 14.54 -15.00 -7.02
N LYS A 39 13.60 -15.05 -7.98
CA LYS A 39 12.74 -13.92 -8.29
C LYS A 39 11.70 -13.74 -7.18
N ARG A 40 11.37 -12.50 -6.84
CA ARG A 40 10.29 -12.12 -5.91
C ARG A 40 9.52 -10.91 -6.44
N LEU A 41 8.30 -10.76 -5.96
CA LEU A 41 7.46 -9.59 -6.24
C LEU A 41 7.36 -8.71 -4.99
N HIS A 42 7.57 -7.42 -5.16
CA HIS A 42 7.38 -6.39 -4.13
C HIS A 42 6.01 -5.76 -4.32
N SER A 43 5.00 -6.31 -3.66
CA SER A 43 3.64 -5.78 -3.73
C SER A 43 3.50 -4.51 -2.88
N PRO A 44 2.89 -3.44 -3.41
CA PRO A 44 2.51 -2.29 -2.60
C PRO A 44 1.44 -2.70 -1.57
N ASN A 45 1.44 -2.05 -0.40
CA ASN A 45 0.35 -2.20 0.56
C ASN A 45 -0.90 -1.51 0.01
N LEU A 46 -1.76 -2.31 -0.63
CA LEU A 46 -3.05 -1.90 -1.17
C LEU A 46 -4.15 -2.24 -0.17
N GLN A 47 -5.09 -1.32 -0.02
CA GLN A 47 -6.23 -1.43 0.86
C GLN A 47 -7.49 -1.09 0.07
N THR A 48 -8.53 -1.88 0.22
CA THR A 48 -9.81 -1.63 -0.43
C THR A 48 -10.70 -0.83 0.51
N LEU A 49 -11.04 0.40 0.12
CA LEU A 49 -11.88 1.29 0.94
C LEU A 49 -12.89 2.06 0.10
N GLN A 50 -13.95 2.53 0.78
CA GLN A 50 -14.88 3.48 0.19
C GLN A 50 -14.25 4.87 0.15
N CYS A 51 -14.29 5.48 -1.02
CA CYS A 51 -13.74 6.79 -1.31
C CYS A 51 -14.83 7.66 -1.93
N GLN A 52 -14.86 8.94 -1.57
CA GLN A 52 -15.73 9.92 -2.23
C GLN A 52 -15.02 10.44 -3.47
N VAL A 53 -15.56 10.14 -4.65
CA VAL A 53 -15.02 10.54 -5.96
C VAL A 53 -16.12 11.22 -6.75
N GLY A 54 -15.92 12.49 -7.10
CA GLY A 54 -16.87 13.27 -7.90
C GLY A 54 -18.28 13.37 -7.28
N GLY A 55 -18.40 13.34 -5.95
CA GLY A 55 -19.69 13.38 -5.25
C GLY A 55 -20.36 12.02 -5.03
N SER A 56 -19.87 10.95 -5.67
CA SER A 56 -20.33 9.58 -5.46
C SER A 56 -19.42 8.81 -4.52
N VAL A 57 -19.97 7.86 -3.75
CA VAL A 57 -19.17 6.94 -2.92
C VAL A 57 -18.89 5.68 -3.71
N GLN A 58 -17.62 5.41 -3.99
CA GLN A 58 -17.18 4.22 -4.73
C GLN A 58 -16.18 3.41 -3.92
N ARG A 59 -16.14 2.09 -4.14
CA ARG A 59 -15.09 1.23 -3.58
C ARG A 59 -13.88 1.23 -4.51
N LEU A 60 -12.73 1.64 -3.98
CA LEU A 60 -11.47 1.70 -4.72
C LEU A 60 -10.37 0.90 -4.01
N THR A 61 -9.42 0.41 -4.80
CA THR A 61 -8.17 -0.20 -4.34
C THR A 61 -7.09 0.86 -4.29
N VAL A 62 -6.60 1.12 -3.09
CA VAL A 62 -5.83 2.32 -2.80
C VAL A 62 -4.54 1.97 -2.10
N CYS A 63 -3.45 2.67 -2.46
CA CYS A 63 -2.18 2.54 -1.76
C CYS A 63 -2.20 3.23 -0.38
N VAL A 64 -1.59 2.62 0.65
CA VAL A 64 -1.52 3.24 1.99
C VAL A 64 -0.82 4.61 1.96
N GLN A 65 0.17 4.81 1.09
CA GLN A 65 0.80 6.13 0.93
C GLN A 65 -0.20 7.20 0.46
N CYS A 66 -1.16 6.82 -0.39
CA CYS A 66 -2.18 7.68 -0.94
C CYS A 66 -3.15 8.13 0.16
N ILE A 67 -3.54 7.17 1.01
CA ILE A 67 -4.34 7.41 2.22
C ILE A 67 -3.59 8.37 3.14
N ARG A 68 -2.32 8.09 3.43
CA ARG A 68 -1.48 8.91 4.31
C ARG A 68 -1.29 10.33 3.77
N SER A 69 -1.17 10.50 2.46
CA SER A 69 -1.02 11.82 1.81
C SER A 69 -2.34 12.61 1.69
N GLY A 70 -3.47 12.08 2.17
CA GLY A 70 -4.76 12.79 2.10
C GLY A 70 -5.32 12.97 0.69
N LYS A 71 -4.80 12.22 -0.31
CA LYS A 71 -5.29 12.28 -1.70
C LYS A 71 -6.72 11.76 -1.87
N ILE A 72 -7.33 11.29 -0.78
CA ILE A 72 -8.60 10.58 -0.75
C ILE A 72 -9.39 11.06 0.43
N GLN A 73 -10.66 11.36 0.17
CA GLN A 73 -11.63 11.63 1.21
C GLN A 73 -12.41 10.35 1.49
N ARG A 74 -12.37 9.90 2.75
CA ARG A 74 -13.23 8.83 3.22
C ARG A 74 -14.64 9.39 3.42
N PRO A 75 -15.70 8.67 3.03
CA PRO A 75 -17.06 9.11 3.28
C PRO A 75 -17.30 9.18 4.78
N VAL A 76 -17.95 10.25 5.23
CA VAL A 76 -18.34 10.42 6.63
C VAL A 76 -19.43 9.40 6.96
N LYS A 77 -19.21 8.58 7.99
CA LYS A 77 -20.25 7.68 8.50
C LYS A 77 -21.32 8.51 9.20
N LYS A 78 -22.47 8.71 8.56
CA LYS A 78 -23.63 9.33 9.21
C LYS A 78 -24.17 8.38 10.28
N ARG A 79 -24.43 8.90 11.48
CA ARG A 79 -25.14 8.14 12.52
C ARG A 79 -26.58 7.93 12.05
N PRO A 80 -27.19 6.75 12.27
CA PRO A 80 -28.47 6.41 11.66
C PRO A 80 -29.70 7.23 12.10
N PHE A 81 -29.59 8.25 12.97
CA PHE A 81 -30.75 8.96 13.55
C PHE A 81 -30.42 10.32 14.22
N GLN A 82 -29.48 11.12 13.71
CA GLN A 82 -29.33 12.50 14.18
C GLN A 82 -30.30 13.44 13.45
N ILE A 83 -31.40 13.81 14.13
CA ILE A 83 -32.29 14.89 13.72
C ILE A 83 -31.50 16.21 13.79
N GLN A 84 -31.51 17.00 12.73
CA GLN A 84 -30.83 18.30 12.70
C GLN A 84 -31.47 19.23 13.73
N ALA A 85 -30.78 19.50 14.84
CA ALA A 85 -31.13 20.58 15.74
C ALA A 85 -30.72 21.91 15.06
N GLY A 86 -31.67 22.56 14.37
CA GLY A 86 -31.43 23.85 13.72
C GLY A 86 -32.40 24.18 12.61
N MET A 87 -33.70 24.18 12.89
CA MET A 87 -34.69 25.00 12.18
C MET A 87 -35.19 26.04 13.18
N VAL A 88 -34.61 27.24 13.14
CA VAL A 88 -35.28 28.54 13.34
C VAL A 88 -34.54 29.55 12.47
#